data_AF-A0A928LZJ4-F1
#
_entry.id   AF-A0A928LZJ4-F1
#
_cell.length_a   1.000
_cell.length_b   1.000
_cell.length_c   1.000
_cell.angle_alpha   90.00
_cell.angle_beta   90.00
_cell.angle_gamma   90.00
#
_symmetry.space_group_name_H-M   'P 1'
#
loop_
_entity.id
_entity.type
_entity.pdbx_description
1 polymer ?
#
loop_
_entity_poly.entity_id
_entity_poly.type
_entity_poly.pdbx_seq_one_letter_code
_entity_poly.pdbx_strand_id
1 'polypeptide(L)'
;MHKNGKWARAILSAQREDGSWGRFHSLATYETDRYTTEQALRRLRILGYTAEDESIRRALSYLESCLRHERALPDPREKRHDWDLFCDLMLAANIRLFRQDCAPANAVAERWGRVITAAFASGAYCAEHYCAAYRQEFGQPPRGGRLVDFVSFYALALLPGILDRETERRMVAYILQRPDGVYYLYNSAVNTPPTFCSLEASRWLSVIELLARYRESRDLLAFAADWIEENRLPDGRWDMGKTAKDGTYLPLSDDWRRAETRIADCTERIGKLLPLLR
;
A
#
# COMPACT_ATOMS: atom_id res chain seq x y z
N MET A 1 3.11 17.12 12.35
CA MET A 1 1.89 16.40 12.78
C MET A 1 0.70 17.00 12.05
N HIS A 2 0.21 16.32 11.03
CA HIS A 2 -0.82 16.83 10.09
C HIS A 2 -2.25 16.44 10.50
N LYS A 3 -2.41 15.80 11.66
CA LYS A 3 -3.68 15.29 12.18
C LYS A 3 -4.78 16.34 12.32
N ASN A 4 -4.41 17.60 12.57
CA ASN A 4 -5.36 18.71 12.73
C ASN A 4 -5.53 19.57 11.45
N GLY A 5 -4.85 19.19 10.36
CA GLY A 5 -4.94 19.88 9.07
C GLY A 5 -6.32 19.75 8.43
N LYS A 6 -6.59 20.60 7.44
CA LYS A 6 -7.87 20.61 6.71
C LYS A 6 -8.16 19.28 6.02
N TRP A 7 -7.12 18.59 5.56
CA TRP A 7 -7.24 17.29 4.90
C TRP A 7 -7.75 16.21 5.85
N ALA A 8 -7.19 16.15 7.06
CA ALA A 8 -7.64 15.20 8.08
C ALA A 8 -9.07 15.53 8.53
N ARG A 9 -9.36 16.80 8.82
CA ARG A 9 -10.70 17.24 9.24
C ARG A 9 -11.80 16.86 8.24
N ALA A 10 -11.55 17.06 6.94
CA ALA A 10 -12.50 16.70 5.89
C ALA A 10 -12.79 15.19 5.82
N ILE A 11 -11.78 14.35 6.03
CA ILE A 11 -11.96 12.89 6.08
C ILE A 11 -12.73 12.52 7.34
N LEU A 12 -12.29 13.00 8.51
CA LEU A 12 -12.90 12.64 9.80
C LEU A 12 -14.38 13.02 9.88
N SER A 13 -14.77 14.19 9.35
CA SER A 13 -16.17 14.61 9.35
C SER A 13 -17.10 13.73 8.50
N ALA A 14 -16.54 12.93 7.60
CA ALA A 14 -17.28 12.01 6.75
C ALA A 14 -17.36 10.57 7.31
N GLN A 15 -16.73 10.30 8.48
CA GLN A 15 -16.78 8.96 9.08
C GLN A 15 -18.18 8.65 9.60
N ARG A 16 -18.70 7.49 9.24
CA ARG A 16 -20.03 7.01 9.66
C ARG A 16 -19.99 6.42 11.07
N GLU A 17 -21.17 6.21 11.65
CA GLU A 17 -21.32 5.58 12.98
C GLU A 17 -20.73 4.17 13.04
N ASP A 18 -20.82 3.42 11.94
CA ASP A 18 -20.25 2.07 11.82
C ASP A 18 -18.70 2.05 11.77
N GLY A 19 -18.04 3.20 11.67
CA GLY A 19 -16.59 3.34 11.56
C GLY A 19 -16.05 3.43 10.13
N SER A 20 -16.89 3.21 9.11
CA SER A 20 -16.52 3.25 7.70
C SER A 20 -16.66 4.66 7.10
N TRP A 21 -16.29 4.82 5.82
CA TRP A 21 -16.62 5.98 5.00
C TRP A 21 -17.62 5.65 3.87
N GLY A 22 -18.26 4.48 3.93
CA GLY A 22 -19.16 3.98 2.90
C GLY A 22 -18.54 2.85 2.09
N ARG A 23 -18.60 2.93 0.74
CA ARG A 23 -17.98 1.94 -0.14
C ARG A 23 -16.54 1.70 0.29
N PHE A 24 -16.13 0.44 0.34
CA PHE A 24 -14.78 0.09 0.72
C PHE A 24 -13.81 0.38 -0.41
N HIS A 25 -14.13 -0.07 -1.62
CA HIS A 25 -13.27 0.03 -2.80
C HIS A 25 -14.01 0.63 -3.99
N SER A 26 -13.53 1.77 -4.49
CA SER A 26 -13.82 2.18 -5.85
C SER A 26 -12.77 3.19 -6.32
N LEU A 27 -12.16 2.95 -7.49
CA LEU A 27 -11.35 3.94 -8.19
C LEU A 27 -12.19 4.89 -9.08
N ALA A 28 -13.50 4.61 -9.22
CA ALA A 28 -14.30 5.10 -10.34
C ALA A 28 -15.12 6.38 -10.09
N THR A 29 -15.30 6.84 -8.85
CA THR A 29 -16.13 8.04 -8.61
C THR A 29 -15.58 8.87 -7.47
N TYR A 30 -14.74 9.84 -7.82
CA TYR A 30 -14.64 11.10 -7.07
C TYR A 30 -15.87 11.95 -7.38
N GLU A 31 -17.08 11.42 -7.14
CA GLU A 31 -18.28 12.25 -7.08
C GLU A 31 -18.20 13.07 -5.79
N THR A 32 -17.44 14.16 -5.92
CA THR A 32 -17.35 15.41 -5.17
C THR A 32 -17.39 15.45 -3.64
N ASP A 33 -17.88 14.46 -2.90
CA ASP A 33 -18.07 14.58 -1.43
C ASP A 33 -17.95 13.28 -0.60
N ARG A 34 -17.47 12.15 -1.14
CA ARG A 34 -17.40 10.89 -0.36
C ARG A 34 -16.09 10.12 -0.56
N TYR A 35 -15.30 10.02 0.51
CA TYR A 35 -14.15 9.11 0.59
C TYR A 35 -14.65 7.66 0.60
N THR A 36 -13.95 6.75 -0.08
CA THR A 36 -14.07 5.32 0.24
C THR A 36 -13.33 4.99 1.53
N THR A 37 -13.67 3.88 2.18
CA THR A 37 -12.99 3.45 3.41
C THR A 37 -11.50 3.21 3.17
N GLU A 38 -11.11 2.62 2.03
CA GLU A 38 -9.70 2.45 1.66
C GLU A 38 -8.97 3.79 1.47
N GLN A 39 -9.57 4.74 0.74
CA GLN A 39 -8.97 6.06 0.52
C GLN A 39 -8.78 6.83 1.84
N ALA A 40 -9.79 6.81 2.71
CA ALA A 40 -9.74 7.45 4.02
C ALA A 40 -8.60 6.85 4.87
N LEU A 41 -8.52 5.52 4.97
CA LEU A 41 -7.48 4.83 5.72
C LEU A 41 -6.08 5.15 5.18
N ARG A 42 -5.84 4.99 3.87
CA ARG A 42 -4.55 5.32 3.26
C ARG A 42 -4.15 6.77 3.55
N ARG A 43 -5.09 7.71 3.36
CA ARG A 43 -4.79 9.13 3.51
C ARG A 43 -4.55 9.53 4.97
N LEU A 44 -5.34 9.01 5.91
CA LEU A 44 -5.12 9.25 7.34
C LEU A 44 -3.79 8.68 7.81
N ARG A 45 -3.39 7.48 7.36
CA ARG A 45 -2.06 6.91 7.65
C ARG A 45 -0.93 7.84 7.21
N ILE A 46 -1.00 8.38 5.99
CA ILE A 46 -0.02 9.35 5.47
C ILE A 46 0.03 10.63 6.31
N LEU A 47 -1.13 11.12 6.77
CA LEU A 47 -1.23 12.29 7.65
C LEU A 47 -0.75 12.04 9.09
N GLY A 48 -0.34 10.80 9.39
CA GLY A 48 0.27 10.40 10.65
C GLY A 48 -0.69 9.71 11.63
N TYR A 49 -1.89 9.32 11.20
CA TYR A 49 -2.80 8.53 12.03
C TYR A 49 -2.31 7.09 12.21
N THR A 50 -2.56 6.55 13.39
CA THR A 50 -2.10 5.23 13.85
C THR A 50 -3.28 4.43 14.40
N ALA A 51 -3.07 3.15 14.74
CA ALA A 51 -4.13 2.26 15.22
C ALA A 51 -4.76 2.73 16.54
N GLU A 52 -4.05 3.58 17.29
CA GLU A 52 -4.42 4.14 18.58
C GLU A 52 -5.43 5.28 18.45
N ASP A 53 -5.50 5.95 17.30
CA ASP A 53 -6.46 7.03 17.08
C ASP A 53 -7.89 6.47 16.99
N GLU A 54 -8.85 7.14 17.64
CA GLU A 54 -10.24 6.71 17.74
C GLU A 54 -10.87 6.39 16.38
N SER A 55 -10.69 7.29 15.41
CA SER A 55 -11.24 7.12 14.06
C SER A 55 -10.67 5.89 13.36
N ILE A 56 -9.37 5.63 13.51
CA ILE A 56 -8.73 4.45 12.93
C ILE A 56 -9.19 3.19 13.65
N ARG A 57 -9.28 3.20 14.99
CA ARG A 57 -9.71 2.02 15.76
C ARG A 57 -11.13 1.58 15.39
N ARG A 58 -12.05 2.54 15.24
CA ARG A 58 -13.42 2.27 14.77
C ARG A 58 -13.43 1.67 13.36
N ALA A 59 -12.62 2.21 12.45
CA ALA A 59 -12.48 1.68 11.10
C ALA A 59 -11.88 0.27 11.10
N LEU A 60 -10.83 0.01 11.87
CA LEU A 60 -10.21 -1.31 11.99
C LEU A 60 -11.21 -2.34 12.55
N SER A 61 -12.00 -1.97 13.56
CA SER A 61 -13.08 -2.81 14.07
C SER A 61 -14.13 -3.16 13.00
N TYR A 62 -14.54 -2.16 12.20
CA TYR A 62 -15.41 -2.39 11.04
C TYR A 62 -14.81 -3.36 10.03
N LEU A 63 -13.55 -3.15 9.62
CA LEU A 63 -12.82 -4.01 8.69
C LEU A 63 -12.73 -5.45 9.23
N GLU A 64 -12.49 -5.61 10.53
CA GLU A 64 -12.36 -6.91 11.17
C GLU A 64 -13.69 -7.69 11.18
N SER A 65 -14.82 -7.03 11.48
CA SER A 65 -16.15 -7.64 11.36
C SER A 65 -16.50 -8.00 9.92
N CYS A 66 -16.09 -7.19 8.94
CA CYS A 66 -16.24 -7.56 7.53
C CYS A 66 -15.39 -8.77 7.15
N LEU A 67 -14.16 -8.84 7.64
CA LEU A 67 -13.24 -9.95 7.39
C LEU A 67 -13.69 -11.26 8.07
N ARG A 68 -14.44 -11.17 9.18
CA ARG A 68 -15.13 -12.32 9.79
C ARG A 68 -16.44 -12.69 9.12
N HIS A 69 -16.84 -11.95 8.07
CA HIS A 69 -18.13 -12.06 7.39
C HIS A 69 -19.35 -11.84 8.32
N GLU A 70 -19.16 -11.16 9.46
CA GLU A 70 -20.24 -10.73 10.35
C GLU A 70 -21.01 -9.54 9.76
N ARG A 71 -20.35 -8.81 8.84
CA ARG A 71 -20.91 -7.68 8.10
C ARG A 71 -20.54 -7.77 6.63
N ALA A 72 -21.50 -7.57 5.75
CA ALA A 72 -21.25 -7.47 4.33
C ALA A 72 -20.63 -6.12 3.96
N LEU A 73 -19.72 -6.13 2.98
CA LEU A 73 -19.27 -4.89 2.36
C LEU A 73 -20.41 -4.27 1.53
N PRO A 74 -20.54 -2.93 1.53
CA PRO A 74 -21.55 -2.23 0.72
C PRO A 74 -21.22 -2.21 -0.79
N ASP A 75 -20.07 -2.75 -1.17
CA ASP A 75 -19.56 -2.80 -2.53
C ASP A 75 -20.30 -3.86 -3.37
N PRO A 76 -20.65 -3.54 -4.63
CA PRO A 76 -21.31 -4.51 -5.51
C PRO A 76 -20.34 -5.65 -5.86
N ARG A 77 -20.82 -6.89 -5.74
CA ARG A 77 -20.02 -8.07 -6.04
C ARG A 77 -19.56 -8.08 -7.50
N GLU A 78 -18.26 -8.10 -7.74
CA GLU A 78 -17.69 -8.29 -9.08
C GLU A 78 -17.70 -9.77 -9.50
N LYS A 79 -17.98 -10.06 -10.78
CA LYS A 79 -18.06 -11.44 -11.31
C LYS A 79 -16.74 -11.98 -11.89
N ARG A 80 -15.72 -11.14 -12.04
CA ARG A 80 -14.49 -11.46 -12.82
C ARG A 80 -13.46 -12.28 -12.05
N HIS A 81 -13.56 -12.29 -10.73
CA HIS A 81 -12.62 -12.95 -9.81
C HIS A 81 -13.42 -13.50 -8.63
N ASP A 82 -12.79 -14.28 -7.76
CA ASP A 82 -13.42 -14.65 -6.49
C ASP A 82 -13.54 -13.39 -5.62
N TRP A 83 -14.75 -12.86 -5.56
CA TRP A 83 -15.05 -11.63 -4.86
C TRP A 83 -14.75 -11.71 -3.37
N ASP A 84 -15.09 -12.83 -2.72
CA ASP A 84 -14.95 -12.97 -1.27
C ASP A 84 -13.47 -13.06 -0.90
N LEU A 85 -12.71 -13.88 -1.63
CA LEU A 85 -11.27 -13.96 -1.44
C LEU A 85 -10.56 -12.61 -1.69
N PHE A 86 -10.99 -11.88 -2.73
CA PHE A 86 -10.43 -10.56 -3.02
C PHE A 86 -10.77 -9.54 -1.93
N CYS A 87 -12.00 -9.58 -1.39
CA CYS A 87 -12.37 -8.75 -0.25
C CYS A 87 -11.51 -9.05 0.97
N ASP A 88 -11.30 -10.33 1.30
CA ASP A 88 -10.46 -10.75 2.41
C ASP A 88 -9.03 -10.24 2.26
N LEU A 89 -8.45 -10.37 1.06
CA LEU A 89 -7.13 -9.85 0.72
C LEU A 89 -7.07 -8.33 0.96
N MET A 90 -8.03 -7.56 0.43
CA MET A 90 -8.03 -6.11 0.58
C MET A 90 -8.21 -5.66 2.04
N LEU A 91 -9.12 -6.29 2.77
CA LEU A 91 -9.40 -5.98 4.18
C LEU A 91 -8.19 -6.30 5.06
N ALA A 92 -7.65 -7.52 4.95
CA ALA A 92 -6.50 -7.96 5.71
C ALA A 92 -5.26 -7.10 5.42
N ALA A 93 -5.01 -6.74 4.15
CA ALA A 93 -3.93 -5.85 3.77
C ALA A 93 -4.06 -4.48 4.45
N ASN A 94 -5.25 -3.87 4.42
CA ASN A 94 -5.48 -2.57 5.06
C ASN A 94 -5.36 -2.63 6.59
N ILE A 95 -5.86 -3.68 7.26
CA ILE A 95 -5.67 -3.88 8.70
C ILE A 95 -4.17 -3.93 9.03
N ARG A 96 -3.40 -4.72 8.28
CA ARG A 96 -1.95 -4.92 8.48
C ARG A 96 -1.08 -3.71 8.14
N LEU A 97 -1.63 -2.67 7.50
CA LEU A 97 -0.94 -1.39 7.37
C LEU A 97 -0.87 -0.62 8.68
N PHE A 98 -1.77 -0.90 9.63
CA PHE A 98 -1.87 -0.21 10.92
C PHE A 98 -1.43 -1.08 12.10
N ARG A 99 -1.74 -2.39 12.10
CA ARG A 99 -1.42 -3.28 13.22
C ARG A 99 -1.15 -4.72 12.77
N GLN A 100 -0.22 -5.40 13.44
CA GLN A 100 0.17 -6.78 13.09
C GLN A 100 -0.45 -7.85 14.01
N ASP A 101 -1.11 -7.43 15.08
CA ASP A 101 -1.73 -8.27 16.12
C ASP A 101 -3.23 -8.50 15.84
N CYS A 102 -3.59 -8.79 14.58
CA CYS A 102 -4.97 -9.10 14.19
C CYS A 102 -5.04 -10.54 13.64
N ALA A 103 -5.58 -11.46 14.45
CA ALA A 103 -5.60 -12.89 14.11
C ALA A 103 -6.33 -13.20 12.78
N PRO A 104 -7.53 -12.63 12.48
CA PRO A 104 -8.17 -12.85 11.18
C PRO A 104 -7.33 -12.37 9.99
N ALA A 105 -6.71 -11.19 10.09
CA ALA A 105 -5.86 -10.66 9.03
C ALA A 105 -4.58 -11.50 8.84
N ASN A 106 -4.02 -12.02 9.94
CA ASN A 106 -2.86 -12.89 9.88
C ASN A 106 -3.19 -14.26 9.27
N ALA A 107 -4.37 -14.83 9.53
CA ALA A 107 -4.80 -16.06 8.88
C ALA A 107 -4.87 -15.92 7.35
N VAL A 108 -5.37 -14.79 6.84
CA VAL A 108 -5.34 -14.49 5.40
C VAL A 108 -3.90 -14.37 4.90
N ALA A 109 -3.07 -13.63 5.63
CA ALA A 109 -1.68 -13.42 5.24
C ALA A 109 -0.85 -14.70 5.22
N GLU A 110 -1.06 -15.62 6.15
CA GLU A 110 -0.38 -16.92 6.19
C GLU A 110 -0.75 -17.80 4.99
N ARG A 111 -2.02 -17.80 4.58
CA ARG A 111 -2.46 -18.50 3.35
C ARG A 111 -1.75 -17.95 2.13
N TRP A 112 -1.75 -16.63 1.97
CA TRP A 112 -1.01 -15.96 0.88
C TRP A 112 0.50 -16.20 0.98
N GLY A 113 1.05 -16.22 2.19
CA GLY A 113 2.45 -16.55 2.46
C GLY A 113 2.82 -17.92 1.92
N ARG A 114 2.01 -18.94 2.19
CA ARG A 114 2.22 -20.30 1.66
C ARG A 114 2.19 -20.34 0.12
N VAL A 115 1.29 -19.60 -0.51
CA VAL A 115 1.24 -19.49 -1.98
C VAL A 115 2.53 -18.87 -2.53
N ILE A 116 3.01 -17.78 -1.94
CA ILE A 116 4.23 -17.11 -2.39
C ILE A 116 5.48 -17.96 -2.11
N THR A 117 5.58 -18.57 -0.93
CA THR A 117 6.69 -19.49 -0.62
C THR A 117 6.77 -20.63 -1.63
N ALA A 118 5.65 -21.25 -1.98
CA ALA A 118 5.62 -22.29 -3.01
C ALA A 118 6.03 -21.76 -4.39
N ALA A 119 5.56 -20.56 -4.76
CA ALA A 119 5.90 -19.93 -6.04
C ALA A 119 7.40 -19.68 -6.22
N PHE A 120 8.17 -19.52 -5.14
CA PHE A 120 9.62 -19.29 -5.16
C PHE A 120 10.45 -20.50 -4.71
N ALA A 121 9.84 -21.65 -4.48
CA ALA A 121 10.51 -22.85 -3.96
C ALA A 121 11.65 -23.36 -4.86
N SER A 122 11.59 -23.11 -6.16
CA SER A 122 12.60 -23.52 -7.14
C SER A 122 13.76 -22.53 -7.33
N GLY A 123 13.83 -21.46 -6.53
CA GLY A 123 14.87 -20.42 -6.66
C GLY A 123 14.40 -19.14 -7.34
N ALA A 124 13.42 -19.24 -8.23
CA ALA A 124 12.82 -18.14 -8.97
C ALA A 124 11.29 -18.27 -8.99
N TYR A 125 10.59 -17.21 -9.40
CA TYR A 125 9.13 -17.26 -9.53
C TYR A 125 8.71 -18.31 -10.55
N CYS A 126 7.82 -19.21 -10.14
CA CYS A 126 7.20 -20.22 -10.98
C CYS A 126 5.68 -20.07 -10.96
N ALA A 127 5.09 -19.71 -12.10
CA ALA A 127 3.65 -19.54 -12.25
C ALA A 127 2.86 -20.85 -12.00
N GLU A 128 3.43 -21.99 -12.36
CA GLU A 128 2.82 -23.31 -12.13
C GLU A 128 2.74 -23.63 -10.63
N HIS A 129 3.84 -23.42 -9.89
CA HIS A 129 3.86 -23.59 -8.45
C HIS A 129 2.90 -22.61 -7.75
N TYR A 130 2.86 -21.35 -8.20
CA TYR A 130 1.90 -20.36 -7.71
C TYR A 130 0.46 -20.86 -7.89
N CYS A 131 0.09 -21.29 -9.10
CA CYS A 131 -1.27 -21.75 -9.40
C CYS A 131 -1.63 -23.03 -8.62
N ALA A 132 -0.70 -23.96 -8.48
CA ALA A 132 -0.89 -25.19 -7.72
C ALA A 132 -1.12 -24.90 -6.22
N ALA A 133 -0.26 -24.09 -5.61
CA ALA A 133 -0.38 -23.71 -4.22
C ALA A 133 -1.62 -22.85 -3.95
N TYR A 134 -1.94 -21.92 -4.85
CA TYR A 134 -3.18 -21.15 -4.78
C TYR A 134 -4.40 -22.07 -4.78
N ARG A 135 -4.45 -23.07 -5.67
CA ARG A 135 -5.55 -24.05 -5.72
C ARG A 135 -5.64 -24.88 -4.46
N GLN A 136 -4.50 -25.26 -3.88
CA GLN A 136 -4.46 -25.99 -2.60
C GLN A 136 -5.01 -25.14 -1.45
N GLU A 137 -4.62 -23.87 -1.36
CA GLU A 137 -5.03 -22.97 -0.28
C GLU A 137 -6.47 -22.48 -0.40
N PHE A 138 -6.94 -22.23 -1.63
CA PHE A 138 -8.22 -21.56 -1.90
C PHE A 138 -9.26 -22.44 -2.60
N GLY A 139 -8.94 -23.71 -2.86
CA GLY A 139 -9.85 -24.70 -3.46
C GLY A 139 -10.10 -24.54 -4.96
N GLN A 140 -9.60 -23.47 -5.57
CA GLN A 140 -9.83 -23.13 -6.99
C GLN A 140 -8.60 -22.45 -7.59
N PRO A 141 -8.39 -22.52 -8.91
CA PRO A 141 -7.29 -21.79 -9.55
C PRO A 141 -7.51 -20.28 -9.47
N PRO A 142 -6.44 -19.46 -9.51
CA PRO A 142 -6.56 -18.01 -9.51
C PRO A 142 -7.34 -17.54 -10.74
N ARG A 143 -8.27 -16.59 -10.54
CA ARG A 143 -9.10 -16.01 -11.61
C ARG A 143 -9.15 -14.49 -11.49
N GLY A 144 -9.06 -13.83 -12.64
CA GLY A 144 -8.99 -12.37 -12.73
C GLY A 144 -7.58 -11.85 -12.44
N GLY A 145 -7.13 -10.86 -13.21
CA GLY A 145 -5.73 -10.40 -13.20
C GLY A 145 -5.16 -10.11 -11.82
N ARG A 146 -5.99 -9.60 -10.90
CA ARG A 146 -5.62 -9.25 -9.51
C ARG A 146 -5.23 -10.44 -8.63
N LEU A 147 -5.70 -11.64 -8.97
CA LEU A 147 -5.42 -12.88 -8.22
C LEU A 147 -4.47 -13.80 -9.01
N VAL A 148 -4.43 -13.67 -10.34
CA VAL A 148 -3.46 -14.35 -11.20
C VAL A 148 -2.06 -13.80 -10.97
N ASP A 149 -1.95 -12.50 -10.74
CA ASP A 149 -0.69 -11.81 -10.50
C ASP A 149 -0.67 -11.22 -9.09
N PHE A 150 0.25 -11.72 -8.25
CA PHE A 150 0.39 -11.26 -6.88
C PHE A 150 1.06 -9.89 -6.76
N VAL A 151 1.66 -9.34 -7.83
CA VAL A 151 2.38 -8.05 -7.78
C VAL A 151 1.38 -6.88 -7.84
N SER A 152 0.63 -6.75 -6.75
CA SER A 152 -0.35 -5.71 -6.50
C SER A 152 -0.17 -5.12 -5.11
N PHE A 153 -0.66 -3.90 -4.90
CA PHE A 153 -0.63 -3.25 -3.60
C PHE A 153 -1.10 -4.17 -2.46
N TYR A 154 -2.21 -4.89 -2.63
CA TYR A 154 -2.82 -5.64 -1.53
C TYR A 154 -1.97 -6.80 -1.05
N ALA A 155 -1.53 -7.66 -1.96
CA ALA A 155 -0.67 -8.79 -1.60
C ALA A 155 0.67 -8.30 -1.01
N LEU A 156 1.26 -7.25 -1.60
CA LEU A 156 2.52 -6.71 -1.12
C LEU A 156 2.40 -5.93 0.20
N ALA A 157 1.23 -5.37 0.53
CA ALA A 157 0.98 -4.77 1.84
C ALA A 157 0.72 -5.81 2.94
N LEU A 158 0.23 -6.99 2.55
CA LEU A 158 -0.16 -8.08 3.44
C LEU A 158 1.04 -8.88 3.97
N LEU A 159 2.04 -9.16 3.12
CA LEU A 159 3.09 -10.15 3.40
C LEU A 159 4.29 -9.71 4.28
N PRO A 160 4.59 -8.43 4.57
CA PRO A 160 5.75 -8.07 5.38
C PRO A 160 5.78 -8.81 6.72
N GLY A 161 6.84 -9.59 6.97
CA GLY A 161 7.03 -10.38 8.19
C GLY A 161 6.33 -11.75 8.21
N ILE A 162 5.73 -12.19 7.10
CA ILE A 162 5.18 -13.55 6.95
C ILE A 162 6.16 -14.51 6.28
N LEU A 163 6.90 -14.02 5.30
CA LEU A 163 7.81 -14.84 4.51
C LEU A 163 9.12 -15.11 5.27
N ASP A 164 9.73 -16.26 5.02
CA ASP A 164 11.11 -16.49 5.41
C ASP A 164 12.05 -15.55 4.61
N ARG A 165 13.28 -15.37 5.10
CA ARG A 165 14.24 -14.43 4.51
C ARG A 165 14.53 -14.69 3.04
N GLU A 166 14.68 -15.96 2.66
CA GLU A 166 15.08 -16.31 1.30
C GLU A 166 13.94 -16.06 0.31
N THR A 167 12.73 -16.50 0.67
CA THR A 167 11.52 -16.22 -0.12
C THR A 167 11.28 -14.71 -0.23
N GLU A 168 11.41 -13.97 0.87
CA GLU A 168 11.20 -12.52 0.91
C GLU A 168 12.16 -11.81 -0.06
N ARG A 169 13.46 -12.12 0.02
CA ARG A 169 14.48 -11.54 -0.85
C ARG A 169 14.22 -11.83 -2.33
N ARG A 170 13.92 -13.09 -2.68
CA ARG A 170 13.63 -13.51 -4.06
C ARG A 170 12.39 -12.82 -4.60
N MET A 171 11.35 -12.67 -3.77
CA MET A 171 10.14 -11.96 -4.15
C MET A 171 10.41 -10.47 -4.44
N VAL A 172 11.14 -9.77 -3.56
CA VAL A 172 11.49 -8.36 -3.79
C VAL A 172 12.34 -8.19 -5.05
N ALA A 173 13.35 -9.05 -5.26
CA ALA A 173 14.18 -9.03 -6.45
C ALA A 173 13.35 -9.26 -7.74
N TYR A 174 12.42 -10.20 -7.70
CA TYR A 174 11.50 -10.45 -8.81
C TYR A 174 10.64 -9.21 -9.13
N ILE A 175 10.06 -8.55 -8.12
CA ILE A 175 9.22 -7.36 -8.31
C ILE A 175 10.01 -6.22 -8.97
N LEU A 176 11.26 -5.99 -8.55
CA LEU A 176 12.10 -4.92 -9.12
C LEU A 176 12.43 -5.13 -10.60
N GLN A 177 12.43 -6.38 -11.08
CA GLN A 177 12.72 -6.71 -12.48
C GLN A 177 11.48 -6.69 -13.38
N ARG A 178 10.28 -6.47 -12.82
CA ARG A 178 9.05 -6.55 -13.60
C ARG A 178 8.79 -5.30 -14.44
N PRO A 179 8.43 -5.46 -15.73
CA PRO A 179 8.13 -4.33 -16.60
C PRO A 179 6.82 -3.62 -16.26
N ASP A 180 5.84 -4.34 -15.71
CA ASP A 180 4.48 -3.82 -15.46
C ASP A 180 4.35 -3.06 -14.13
N GLY A 181 5.41 -3.06 -13.31
CA GLY A 181 5.42 -2.43 -12.00
C GLY A 181 4.55 -3.13 -10.95
N VAL A 182 3.92 -2.33 -10.09
CA VAL A 182 3.05 -2.77 -8.99
C VAL A 182 1.65 -2.25 -9.22
N TYR A 183 0.72 -3.18 -9.51
CA TYR A 183 -0.67 -2.84 -9.76
C TYR A 183 -1.29 -2.08 -8.58
N TYR A 184 -2.12 -1.07 -8.90
CA TYR A 184 -2.68 -0.03 -8.02
C TYR A 184 -1.74 1.09 -7.57
N LEU A 185 -0.43 1.02 -7.83
CA LEU A 185 0.51 2.07 -7.42
C LEU A 185 1.25 2.69 -8.61
N TYR A 186 1.83 1.84 -9.46
CA TYR A 186 2.77 2.26 -10.48
C TYR A 186 2.82 1.22 -11.60
N ASN A 187 2.46 1.63 -12.81
CA ASN A 187 2.25 0.71 -13.95
C ASN A 187 3.48 0.64 -14.89
N SER A 188 4.68 0.77 -14.33
CA SER A 188 5.95 0.75 -15.07
C SER A 188 7.02 0.05 -14.24
N ALA A 189 8.09 -0.39 -14.90
CA ALA A 189 9.27 -0.95 -14.25
C ALA A 189 9.78 -0.04 -13.13
N VAL A 190 10.22 -0.62 -12.01
CA VAL A 190 10.67 0.10 -10.81
C VAL A 190 12.08 0.69 -10.98
N ASN A 191 12.34 1.26 -12.16
CA ASN A 191 13.54 2.05 -12.44
C ASN A 191 13.39 3.44 -11.84
N THR A 192 14.53 4.09 -11.56
CA THR A 192 14.53 5.48 -11.09
C THR A 192 13.84 6.40 -12.12
N PRO A 193 12.88 7.23 -11.70
CA PRO A 193 12.23 8.19 -12.60
C PRO A 193 13.26 9.16 -13.21
N PRO A 194 13.05 9.62 -14.45
CA PRO A 194 13.95 10.57 -15.10
C PRO A 194 13.94 11.95 -14.44
N THR A 195 12.84 12.29 -13.74
CA THR A 195 12.64 13.60 -13.13
C THR A 195 12.11 13.46 -11.72
N PHE A 196 12.87 13.94 -10.73
CA PHE A 196 12.47 13.96 -9.32
C PHE A 196 11.24 14.84 -9.06
N CYS A 197 11.18 16.00 -9.72
CA CYS A 197 10.07 16.95 -9.60
C CYS A 197 8.83 16.54 -10.41
N SER A 198 8.24 15.38 -10.12
CA SER A 198 7.14 14.82 -10.93
C SER A 198 6.12 14.00 -10.13
N LEU A 199 4.92 13.86 -10.70
CA LEU A 199 3.90 12.93 -10.21
C LEU A 199 4.38 11.48 -10.30
N GLU A 200 5.15 11.16 -11.33
CA GLU A 200 5.75 9.85 -11.55
C GLU A 200 6.67 9.47 -10.39
N ALA A 201 7.56 10.39 -9.99
CA ALA A 201 8.42 10.20 -8.83
C ALA A 201 7.65 9.99 -7.53
N SER A 202 6.56 10.73 -7.29
CA SER A 202 5.71 10.52 -6.10
C SER A 202 5.11 9.11 -6.06
N ARG A 203 4.65 8.61 -7.22
CA ARG A 203 4.09 7.26 -7.36
C ARG A 203 5.16 6.19 -7.24
N TRP A 204 6.31 6.37 -7.87
CA TRP A 204 7.45 5.47 -7.73
C TRP A 204 7.90 5.36 -6.26
N LEU A 205 8.02 6.48 -5.54
CA LEU A 205 8.31 6.47 -4.10
C LEU A 205 7.30 5.65 -3.30
N SER A 206 6.03 5.62 -3.70
CA SER A 206 5.03 4.80 -3.02
C SER A 206 5.27 3.29 -3.13
N VAL A 207 5.89 2.85 -4.23
CA VAL A 207 6.34 1.47 -4.40
C VAL A 207 7.55 1.20 -3.50
N ILE A 208 8.52 2.12 -3.48
CA ILE A 208 9.70 2.00 -2.62
C ILE A 208 9.29 1.97 -1.14
N GLU A 209 8.36 2.82 -0.72
CA GLU A 209 7.78 2.83 0.64
C GLU A 209 7.09 1.51 1.01
N LEU A 210 6.47 0.85 0.02
CA LEU A 210 5.83 -0.46 0.22
C LEU A 210 6.88 -1.57 0.36
N LEU A 211 7.89 -1.58 -0.52
CA LEU A 211 8.94 -2.60 -0.54
C LEU A 211 9.90 -2.45 0.65
N ALA A 212 10.15 -1.25 1.14
CA ALA A 212 10.99 -0.98 2.31
C ALA A 212 10.45 -1.57 3.63
N ARG A 213 9.21 -2.09 3.63
CA ARG A 213 8.62 -2.82 4.76
C ARG A 213 9.15 -4.25 4.90
N TYR A 214 9.76 -4.79 3.85
CA TYR A 214 10.37 -6.11 3.86
C TYR A 214 11.79 -6.03 4.41
N ARG A 215 12.15 -6.96 5.29
CA ARG A 215 13.41 -6.95 6.04
C ARG A 215 14.60 -7.18 5.10
N GLU A 216 14.40 -8.01 4.08
CA GLU A 216 15.42 -8.39 3.09
C GLU A 216 15.39 -7.50 1.84
N SER A 217 14.83 -6.29 1.93
CA SER A 217 14.75 -5.33 0.81
C SER A 217 15.85 -4.28 0.79
N ARG A 218 16.52 -4.04 1.93
CA ARG A 218 17.39 -2.87 2.13
C ARG A 218 18.47 -2.73 1.07
N ASP A 219 19.27 -3.77 0.85
CA ASP A 219 20.36 -3.76 -0.13
C ASP A 219 19.82 -3.75 -1.58
N LEU A 220 18.68 -4.41 -1.81
CA LEU A 220 17.99 -4.39 -3.11
C LEU A 220 17.45 -2.99 -3.47
N LEU A 221 17.18 -2.15 -2.49
CA LEU A 221 16.66 -0.79 -2.65
C LEU A 221 17.74 0.30 -2.50
N ALA A 222 19.03 -0.06 -2.41
CA ALA A 222 20.12 0.91 -2.27
C ALA A 222 20.12 1.96 -3.40
N PHE A 223 19.83 1.54 -4.63
CA PHE A 223 19.71 2.45 -5.79
C PHE A 223 18.67 3.55 -5.58
N ALA A 224 17.60 3.28 -4.83
CA ALA A 224 16.57 4.25 -4.53
C ALA A 224 17.06 5.28 -3.50
N ALA A 225 17.87 4.86 -2.53
CA ALA A 225 18.49 5.78 -1.57
C ALA A 225 19.48 6.72 -2.27
N ASP A 226 20.31 6.18 -3.17
CA ASP A 226 21.28 6.95 -3.95
C ASP A 226 20.56 8.01 -4.80
N TRP A 227 19.54 7.61 -5.55
CA TRP A 227 18.76 8.53 -6.38
C TRP A 227 18.04 9.62 -5.57
N ILE A 228 17.52 9.30 -4.38
CA ILE A 228 16.91 10.29 -3.49
C ILE A 228 17.95 11.31 -3.01
N GLU A 229 19.16 10.86 -2.64
CA GLU A 229 20.22 11.74 -2.14
C GLU A 229 20.84 12.62 -3.24
N GLU A 230 20.95 12.12 -4.47
CA GLU A 230 21.36 12.90 -5.63
C GLU A 230 20.43 14.10 -5.89
N ASN A 231 19.16 13.98 -5.50
CA ASN A 231 18.14 15.03 -5.63
C ASN A 231 17.98 15.89 -4.37
N ARG A 232 18.88 15.77 -3.39
CA ARG A 232 18.88 16.60 -2.18
C ARG A 232 19.32 18.03 -2.50
N LEU A 233 18.58 18.99 -1.98
CA LEU A 233 18.92 20.42 -2.09
C LEU A 233 20.19 20.73 -1.27
N PRO A 234 20.89 21.85 -1.57
CA PRO A 234 22.10 22.25 -0.84
C PRO A 234 21.93 22.39 0.68
N ASP A 235 20.71 22.67 1.13
CA ASP A 235 20.37 22.81 2.55
C ASP A 235 19.95 21.49 3.23
N GLY A 236 20.07 20.37 2.52
CA GLY A 236 19.76 19.04 3.04
C GLY A 236 18.29 18.63 2.94
N ARG A 237 17.43 19.43 2.30
CA ARG A 237 15.99 19.15 2.14
C ARG A 237 15.65 18.65 0.74
N TRP A 238 14.38 18.33 0.50
CA TRP A 238 13.89 17.88 -0.81
C TRP A 238 12.66 18.68 -1.25
N ASP A 239 12.59 18.97 -2.56
CA ASP A 239 11.41 19.55 -3.21
C ASP A 239 11.02 18.69 -4.42
N MET A 240 9.88 18.00 -4.36
CA MET A 240 9.37 17.23 -5.50
C MET A 240 8.56 18.09 -6.49
N GLY A 241 8.54 19.40 -6.32
CA GLY A 241 7.85 20.33 -7.21
C GLY A 241 6.32 20.28 -7.12
N LYS A 242 5.68 21.29 -7.72
CA LYS A 242 4.21 21.48 -7.63
C LYS A 242 3.40 20.34 -8.28
N THR A 243 4.00 19.61 -9.22
CA THR A 243 3.36 18.54 -10.00
C THR A 243 3.33 17.20 -9.27
N ALA A 244 4.11 17.01 -8.20
CA ALA A 244 4.11 15.77 -7.40
C ALA A 244 2.85 15.60 -6.53
N LYS A 245 1.96 16.60 -6.51
CA LYS A 245 0.70 16.56 -5.77
C LYS A 245 -0.24 15.49 -6.36
N ASP A 246 -0.49 14.43 -5.61
CA ASP A 246 -1.35 13.29 -6.00
C ASP A 246 -2.64 13.16 -5.17
N GLY A 247 -2.79 13.96 -4.12
CA GLY A 247 -3.95 13.94 -3.22
C GLY A 247 -3.94 12.79 -2.21
N THR A 248 -3.00 11.85 -2.31
CA THR A 248 -2.87 10.68 -1.45
C THR A 248 -1.64 10.80 -0.54
N TYR A 249 -0.44 10.86 -1.13
CA TYR A 249 0.84 10.98 -0.43
C TYR A 249 1.22 12.44 -0.20
N LEU A 250 0.94 13.31 -1.17
CA LEU A 250 1.17 14.75 -1.07
C LEU A 250 -0.07 15.54 -1.51
N PRO A 251 -0.40 16.66 -0.85
CA PRO A 251 0.39 17.36 0.18
C PRO A 251 0.21 16.75 1.58
N LEU A 252 1.00 17.14 2.57
CA LEU A 252 0.70 16.86 3.99
C LEU A 252 0.11 18.10 4.66
N SER A 253 0.72 19.26 4.41
CA SER A 253 0.32 20.57 4.92
C SER A 253 -0.87 21.19 4.18
N ASP A 254 -1.51 22.18 4.80
CA ASP A 254 -2.74 22.82 4.30
C ASP A 254 -2.49 23.72 3.08
N ASP A 255 -1.35 24.42 3.01
CA ASP A 255 -1.03 25.33 1.91
C ASP A 255 0.21 24.88 1.15
N TRP A 256 0.02 24.04 0.14
CA TRP A 256 1.10 23.54 -0.72
C TRP A 256 1.48 24.48 -1.88
N ARG A 257 0.88 25.68 -1.94
CA ARG A 257 1.25 26.69 -2.95
C ARG A 257 2.57 27.37 -2.57
N ARG A 258 2.83 27.50 -1.27
CA ARG A 258 4.09 28.01 -0.72
C ARG A 258 5.20 26.99 -0.91
N ALA A 259 6.40 27.47 -1.25
CA ALA A 259 7.55 26.59 -1.45
C ALA A 259 8.01 25.98 -0.11
N GLU A 260 8.00 26.78 0.96
CA GLU A 260 8.46 26.37 2.28
C GLU A 260 7.71 25.14 2.81
N THR A 261 6.38 25.14 2.72
CA THR A 261 5.52 24.04 3.16
C THR A 261 5.66 22.81 2.26
N ARG A 262 5.78 23.01 0.95
CA ARG A 262 6.02 21.92 0.00
C ARG A 262 7.34 21.20 0.30
N ILE A 263 8.42 21.96 0.47
CA ILE A 263 9.74 21.44 0.83
C ILE A 263 9.65 20.68 2.16
N ALA A 264 8.97 21.24 3.16
CA ALA A 264 8.78 20.58 4.46
C ALA A 264 8.04 19.24 4.34
N ASP A 265 6.95 19.17 3.56
CA ASP A 265 6.20 17.94 3.35
C ASP A 265 7.00 16.87 2.61
N CYS A 266 7.70 17.26 1.53
CA CYS A 266 8.57 16.35 0.77
C CYS A 266 9.70 15.82 1.64
N THR A 267 10.33 16.70 2.43
CA THR A 267 11.40 16.34 3.37
C THR A 267 10.89 15.43 4.48
N GLU A 268 9.68 15.66 5.02
CA GLU A 268 9.10 14.78 6.03
C GLU A 268 8.83 13.37 5.47
N ARG A 269 8.26 13.27 4.26
CA ARG A 269 8.01 11.98 3.60
C ARG A 269 9.32 11.22 3.35
N ILE A 270 10.30 11.88 2.73
CA ILE A 270 11.60 11.28 2.40
C ILE A 270 12.40 10.94 3.65
N GLY A 271 12.39 11.80 4.66
CA GLY A 271 13.06 11.56 5.94
C GLY A 271 12.53 10.36 6.72
N LYS A 272 11.26 9.97 6.51
CA LYS A 272 10.70 8.71 7.04
C LYS A 272 11.14 7.48 6.24
N LEU A 273 11.39 7.64 4.94
CA LEU A 273 11.75 6.55 4.03
C LEU A 273 13.24 6.22 4.08
N LEU A 274 14.12 7.23 4.01
CA LEU A 274 15.57 7.04 3.91
C LEU A 274 16.16 6.10 4.99
N PRO A 275 15.75 6.16 6.27
CA PRO A 275 16.26 5.23 7.29
C PRO A 275 15.89 3.76 7.06
N LEU A 276 14.86 3.48 6.24
CA LEU A 276 14.47 2.12 5.88
C LEU A 276 15.30 1.56 4.72
N LEU A 277 15.94 2.43 3.93
CA LEU A 277 16.76 2.08 2.77
C LEU A 277 18.26 1.94 3.11
N ARG A 278 18.66 2.26 4.35
CA ARG A 278 20.05 2.29 4.83
C ARG A 278 20.28 1.36 6.00
#